data_AF-A0A940ZA31-F1
#
_entry.id   AF-A0A940ZA31-F1
#
_cell.length_a   1.000
_cell.length_b   1.000
_cell.length_c   1.000
_cell.angle_alpha   90.00
_cell.angle_beta   90.00
_cell.angle_gamma   90.00
#
_symmetry.space_group_name_H-M   'P 1'
#
loop_
_entity.id
_entity.type
_entity.pdbx_description
1 polymer ?
#
loop_
_entity_poly.entity_id
_entity_poly.type
_entity_poly.pdbx_seq_one_letter_code
_entity_poly.pdbx_strand_id
1 'polypeptide(L)'
;MNLLEMLLGNRSTREGFEDFLNRFEEGPPSEGYSDREVLDRYGEVSHKVSSPDYEQAARDAFGRLSQADREEFGQMLAGQARSRSLDLSGLTPAPGKGFGDLDWLANITSQLHQQPGLLRDLLGGLAGNRGTSSSGGIFSSPLAKAALAGIAAMLVKKVLGGR
;
A
#
# COMPACT_ATOMS: atom_id res chain seq x y z
N MET A 1 13.20 17.30 5.52
CA MET A 1 13.65 16.20 6.40
C MET A 1 13.54 14.89 5.63
N ASN A 2 14.65 14.43 5.05
CA ASN A 2 14.68 13.18 4.29
C ASN A 2 14.46 11.96 5.20
N LEU A 3 13.90 10.86 4.67
CA LEU A 3 13.74 9.61 5.42
C LEU A 3 15.07 9.15 6.00
N LEU A 4 16.15 9.32 5.21
CA LEU A 4 17.51 8.99 5.59
C LEU A 4 18.03 9.80 6.79
N GLU A 5 17.71 11.10 6.89
CA GLU A 5 18.08 11.92 8.07
C GLU A 5 17.30 11.51 9.31
N MET A 6 16.02 11.17 9.16
CA MET A 6 15.18 10.72 10.27
C MET A 6 15.61 9.33 10.76
N LEU A 7 15.98 8.43 9.85
CA LEU A 7 16.51 7.09 10.19
C LEU A 7 17.91 7.14 10.78
N LEU A 8 18.77 8.07 10.34
CA LEU A 8 20.10 8.29 10.92
C LEU A 8 20.01 8.97 12.29
N GLY A 9 19.06 9.89 12.46
CA GLY A 9 18.87 10.65 13.70
C GLY A 9 18.09 9.91 14.79
N ASN A 10 17.27 8.91 14.43
CA ASN A 10 16.37 8.25 15.37
C ASN A 10 16.46 6.71 15.24
N ARG A 11 17.38 6.09 16.00
CA ARG A 11 17.58 4.63 16.03
C ARG A 11 16.28 3.85 16.27
N SER A 12 15.42 4.36 17.15
CA SER A 12 14.12 3.74 17.46
C SER A 12 13.17 3.69 16.27
N THR A 13 13.25 4.66 15.34
CA THR A 13 12.47 4.62 14.09
C THR A 13 12.99 3.53 13.17
N ARG A 14 14.32 3.37 13.07
CA ARG A 14 14.96 2.31 12.28
C ARG A 14 14.57 0.92 12.79
N GLU A 15 14.69 0.69 14.08
CA GLU A 15 14.35 -0.59 14.73
C GLU A 15 12.87 -0.95 14.52
N GLY A 16 11.96 0.03 14.59
CA GLY A 16 10.55 -0.20 14.32
C GLY A 16 10.24 -0.55 12.86
N PHE A 17 11.03 -0.05 11.92
CA PHE A 17 10.93 -0.41 10.51
C PHE A 17 11.54 -1.79 10.21
N GLU A 18 12.65 -2.14 10.87
CA GLU A 18 13.27 -3.45 10.79
C GLU A 18 12.38 -4.55 11.38
N ASP A 19 11.75 -4.31 12.54
CA ASP A 19 10.77 -5.22 13.15
C ASP A 19 9.55 -5.42 12.23
N PHE A 20 9.05 -4.34 11.62
CA PHE A 20 7.98 -4.42 10.63
C PHE A 20 8.38 -5.27 9.41
N LEU A 21 9.62 -5.16 8.94
CA LEU A 21 10.11 -5.98 7.83
C LEU A 21 10.28 -7.44 8.21
N ASN A 22 10.88 -7.71 9.36
CA ASN A 22 11.12 -9.07 9.85
C ASN A 22 9.81 -9.81 10.01
N ARG A 23 8.80 -9.20 10.65
CA ARG A 23 7.47 -9.81 10.80
C ARG A 23 6.80 -10.08 9.45
N PHE A 24 7.08 -9.27 8.43
CA PHE A 24 6.50 -9.41 7.09
C PHE A 24 7.19 -10.53 6.31
N GLU A 25 8.47 -10.76 6.58
CA GLU A 25 9.24 -11.86 5.98
C GLU A 25 9.05 -13.19 6.74
N GLU A 26 8.81 -13.15 8.05
CA GLU A 26 8.58 -14.35 8.89
C GLU A 26 7.12 -14.80 8.91
N GLY A 27 6.16 -13.91 8.66
CA GLY A 27 4.72 -14.18 8.80
C GLY A 27 3.87 -13.73 7.60
N PRO A 28 2.55 -13.99 7.65
CA PRO A 28 1.62 -13.52 6.63
C PRO A 28 1.65 -11.99 6.53
N PRO A 29 1.63 -11.42 5.31
CA PRO A 29 1.75 -9.98 5.09
C PRO A 29 0.65 -9.13 5.75
N SER A 30 -0.48 -9.73 6.12
CA SER A 30 -1.61 -9.07 6.81
C SER A 30 -1.66 -9.32 8.32
N GLU A 31 -0.87 -10.25 8.85
CA GLU A 31 -0.94 -10.72 10.23
C GLU A 31 0.20 -10.13 11.07
N GLY A 32 -0.09 -9.76 12.32
CA GLY A 32 0.91 -9.16 13.23
C GLY A 32 1.04 -7.63 13.18
N TYR A 33 0.22 -6.94 12.36
CA TYR A 33 0.16 -5.47 12.29
C TYR A 33 -1.23 -4.94 12.61
N SER A 34 -1.28 -3.75 13.21
CA SER A 34 -2.55 -3.01 13.30
C SER A 34 -2.80 -2.21 12.01
N ASP A 35 -4.07 -1.99 11.66
CA ASP A 35 -4.44 -1.22 10.46
C ASP A 35 -3.88 0.21 10.50
N ARG A 36 -3.89 0.82 11.70
CA ARG A 36 -3.26 2.12 11.95
C ARG A 36 -1.74 2.09 11.79
N GLU A 37 -1.09 1.01 12.19
CA GLU A 37 0.35 0.87 12.12
C GLU A 37 0.82 0.78 10.67
N VAL A 38 0.15 -0.04 9.85
CA VAL A 38 0.41 -0.12 8.41
C VAL A 38 0.21 1.25 7.75
N LEU A 39 -0.87 1.96 8.08
CA LEU A 39 -1.14 3.31 7.55
C LEU A 39 -0.10 4.34 7.95
N ASP A 40 0.33 4.32 9.21
CA ASP A 40 1.31 5.25 9.74
C ASP A 40 2.67 5.01 9.08
N ARG A 41 3.14 3.76 9.08
CA ARG A 41 4.38 3.35 8.42
C ARG A 41 4.35 3.65 6.93
N TYR A 42 3.29 3.23 6.25
CA TYR A 42 3.08 3.54 4.84
C TYR A 42 3.12 5.05 4.60
N GLY A 43 2.40 5.86 5.37
CA GLY A 43 2.44 7.33 5.25
C GLY A 43 3.84 7.91 5.45
N GLU A 44 4.56 7.45 6.48
CA GLU A 44 5.92 7.90 6.77
C GLU A 44 6.91 7.62 5.64
N VAL A 45 6.89 6.43 5.03
CA VAL A 45 7.82 6.08 3.94
C VAL A 45 7.34 6.55 2.57
N SER A 46 6.05 6.44 2.28
CA SER A 46 5.48 6.72 0.95
C SER A 46 5.60 8.20 0.56
N HIS A 47 5.48 9.12 1.52
CA HIS A 47 5.69 10.56 1.28
C HIS A 47 7.15 10.96 1.05
N LYS A 48 8.10 10.07 1.34
CA LYS A 48 9.54 10.35 1.26
C LYS A 48 10.23 9.69 0.07
N VAL A 49 9.52 8.85 -0.67
CA VAL A 49 10.02 8.19 -1.89
C VAL A 49 9.46 8.83 -3.15
N SER A 50 10.22 8.76 -4.25
CA SER A 50 9.75 9.23 -5.56
C SER A 50 8.63 8.32 -6.09
N SER A 51 7.71 8.83 -6.91
CA SER A 51 6.70 8.01 -7.59
C SER A 51 7.23 6.76 -8.30
N PRO A 52 8.36 6.78 -9.04
CA PRO A 52 8.91 5.57 -9.64
C PRO A 52 9.44 4.56 -8.61
N ASP A 53 10.00 5.03 -7.48
CA ASP A 53 10.43 4.14 -6.39
C ASP A 53 9.25 3.47 -5.70
N TYR A 54 8.17 4.25 -5.53
CA TYR A 54 6.90 3.75 -5.02
C TYR A 54 6.29 2.69 -5.93
N GLU A 55 6.23 2.95 -7.24
CA GLU A 55 5.71 1.99 -8.21
C GLU A 55 6.51 0.68 -8.22
N GLN A 56 7.83 0.76 -8.19
CA GLN A 56 8.69 -0.43 -8.09
C GLN A 56 8.42 -1.22 -6.81
N ALA A 57 8.37 -0.55 -5.66
CA ALA A 57 8.09 -1.20 -4.38
C ALA A 57 6.69 -1.82 -4.36
N ALA A 58 5.70 -1.16 -4.95
CA ALA A 58 4.36 -1.68 -5.10
C ALA A 58 4.35 -2.94 -5.97
N ARG A 59 5.02 -2.90 -7.13
CA ARG A 59 5.17 -4.04 -8.03
C ARG A 59 5.82 -5.24 -7.32
N ASP A 60 6.90 -5.03 -6.58
CA ASP A 60 7.59 -6.09 -5.84
C ASP A 60 6.71 -6.65 -4.72
N ALA A 61 5.95 -5.80 -4.03
CA ALA A 61 5.01 -6.20 -2.99
C ALA A 61 3.88 -7.06 -3.55
N PHE A 62 3.25 -6.63 -4.65
CA PHE A 62 2.27 -7.46 -5.36
C PHE A 62 2.91 -8.74 -5.87
N GLY A 63 4.20 -8.70 -6.27
CA GLY A 63 5.01 -9.85 -6.67
C GLY A 63 5.11 -10.94 -5.61
N ARG A 64 4.95 -10.61 -4.33
CA ARG A 64 4.91 -11.56 -3.21
C ARG A 64 3.53 -12.17 -2.97
N LEU A 65 2.44 -11.50 -3.37
CA LEU A 65 1.08 -12.03 -3.24
C LEU A 65 0.82 -13.11 -4.29
N SER A 66 -0.15 -14.01 -4.05
CA SER A 66 -0.55 -14.99 -5.06
C SER A 66 -1.28 -14.31 -6.23
N GLN A 67 -1.36 -14.98 -7.39
CA GLN A 67 -2.11 -14.43 -8.52
C GLN A 67 -3.58 -14.17 -8.16
N ALA A 68 -4.21 -15.09 -7.41
CA ALA A 68 -5.59 -14.96 -6.97
C ALA A 68 -5.79 -13.72 -6.08
N ASP A 69 -4.87 -13.50 -5.12
CA ASP A 69 -4.87 -12.33 -4.25
C ASP A 69 -4.75 -11.03 -5.05
N ARG A 70 -3.87 -11.00 -6.06
CA ARG A 70 -3.72 -9.82 -6.92
C ARG A 70 -4.98 -9.54 -7.73
N GLU A 71 -5.59 -10.59 -8.30
CA GLU A 71 -6.82 -10.47 -9.09
C GLU A 71 -7.99 -9.96 -8.25
N GLU A 72 -8.16 -10.51 -7.05
CA GLU A 72 -9.19 -10.07 -6.11
C GLU A 72 -8.96 -8.60 -5.70
N PHE A 73 -7.72 -8.24 -5.36
CA PHE A 73 -7.37 -6.87 -4.99
C PHE A 73 -7.64 -5.90 -6.15
N GLY A 74 -7.25 -6.27 -7.36
CA GLY A 74 -7.47 -5.48 -8.56
C GLY A 74 -8.93 -5.27 -8.90
N GLN A 75 -9.76 -6.31 -8.78
CA GLN A 75 -11.21 -6.21 -9.00
C GLN A 75 -11.85 -5.28 -7.97
N MET A 76 -11.48 -5.41 -6.70
CA MET A 76 -11.96 -4.51 -5.65
C MET A 76 -11.56 -3.06 -5.93
N LEU A 77 -10.29 -2.83 -6.28
CA LEU A 77 -9.74 -1.50 -6.54
C LEU A 77 -10.44 -0.83 -7.73
N ALA A 78 -10.61 -1.56 -8.84
CA ALA A 78 -11.31 -1.07 -10.01
C ALA A 78 -12.79 -0.77 -9.70
N GLY A 79 -13.46 -1.62 -8.92
CA GLY A 79 -14.83 -1.41 -8.47
C GLY A 79 -14.99 -0.14 -7.62
N GLN A 80 -14.10 0.07 -6.65
CA GLN A 80 -14.10 1.27 -5.80
C GLN A 80 -13.81 2.55 -6.58
N ALA A 81 -12.78 2.53 -7.43
CA ALA A 81 -12.40 3.68 -8.23
C ALA A 81 -13.50 4.08 -9.23
N ARG A 82 -14.18 3.11 -9.87
CA ARG A 82 -15.38 3.36 -10.70
C ARG A 82 -16.55 3.91 -9.89
N SER A 83 -16.81 3.35 -8.71
CA SER A 83 -17.92 3.80 -7.85
C SER A 83 -17.74 5.25 -7.40
N ARG A 84 -16.49 5.68 -7.25
CA ARG A 84 -16.12 7.06 -6.88
C ARG A 84 -15.88 7.97 -8.08
N SER A 85 -16.12 7.49 -9.30
CA SER A 85 -15.86 8.21 -10.55
C SER A 85 -14.46 8.84 -10.58
N LEU A 86 -13.45 8.11 -10.11
CA LEU A 86 -12.07 8.56 -10.14
C LEU A 86 -11.55 8.49 -11.58
N ASP A 87 -11.00 9.59 -12.08
CA ASP A 87 -10.27 9.65 -13.34
C ASP A 87 -8.85 9.07 -13.19
N LEU A 88 -8.76 7.75 -12.96
CA LEU A 88 -7.48 7.03 -12.99
C LEU A 88 -7.22 6.55 -14.40
N SER A 89 -6.10 6.98 -14.96
CA SER A 89 -5.68 6.54 -16.29
C SER A 89 -5.29 5.07 -16.27
N GLY A 90 -5.99 4.26 -17.06
CA GLY A 90 -5.76 2.81 -17.09
C GLY A 90 -6.47 2.05 -15.97
N LEU A 91 -7.58 2.58 -15.44
CA LEU A 91 -8.47 1.94 -14.44
C LEU A 91 -8.92 0.50 -14.80
N THR A 92 -8.80 0.12 -16.07
CA THR A 92 -9.05 -1.22 -16.56
C THR A 92 -7.73 -1.77 -17.12
N PRO A 93 -7.35 -3.02 -16.81
CA PRO A 93 -6.12 -3.60 -17.33
C PRO A 93 -6.13 -3.64 -18.85
N ALA A 94 -4.94 -3.64 -19.45
CA ALA A 94 -4.79 -3.68 -20.90
C ALA A 94 -5.46 -4.95 -21.50
N PRO A 95 -5.92 -4.92 -22.76
CA PRO A 95 -6.50 -6.09 -23.41
C PRO A 95 -5.53 -7.27 -23.34
N GLY A 96 -5.95 -8.38 -22.73
CA GLY A 96 -5.12 -9.58 -22.52
C GLY A 96 -4.37 -9.63 -21.18
N LYS A 97 -4.42 -8.59 -20.35
CA LYS A 97 -3.95 -8.59 -18.95
C LYS A 97 -5.14 -8.69 -17.99
N GLY A 98 -4.98 -9.48 -16.94
CA GLY A 98 -5.98 -9.61 -15.87
C GLY A 98 -5.87 -8.49 -14.83
N PHE A 99 -6.85 -8.41 -13.92
CA PHE A 99 -6.81 -7.48 -12.79
C PHE A 99 -5.67 -7.80 -11.79
N GLY A 100 -5.06 -8.98 -11.89
CA GLY A 100 -3.91 -9.38 -11.08
C GLY A 100 -2.55 -9.04 -11.70
N ASP A 101 -2.53 -8.22 -12.75
CA ASP A 101 -1.28 -7.78 -13.37
C ASP A 101 -0.48 -6.85 -12.45
N LEU A 102 0.80 -7.17 -12.27
CA LEU A 102 1.71 -6.47 -11.38
C LEU A 102 1.95 -5.02 -11.80
N ASP A 103 2.17 -4.79 -13.10
CA ASP A 103 2.43 -3.45 -13.62
C ASP A 103 1.17 -2.59 -13.53
N TRP A 104 0.01 -3.16 -13.84
CA TRP A 104 -1.27 -2.47 -13.72
C TRP A 104 -1.59 -2.08 -12.26
N LEU A 105 -1.44 -3.02 -11.32
CA LEU A 105 -1.66 -2.77 -9.90
C LEU A 105 -0.70 -1.70 -9.38
N ALA A 106 0.59 -1.81 -9.67
CA ALA A 106 1.59 -0.83 -9.27
C ALA A 106 1.27 0.56 -9.81
N ASN A 107 0.92 0.67 -11.09
CA ASN A 107 0.55 1.93 -11.74
C ASN A 107 -0.68 2.58 -11.10
N ILE A 108 -1.77 1.84 -10.91
CA ILE A 108 -3.01 2.39 -10.32
C ILE A 108 -2.78 2.81 -8.86
N THR A 109 -2.06 1.98 -8.09
CA THR A 109 -1.77 2.31 -6.69
C THR A 109 -0.81 3.49 -6.58
N SER A 110 0.11 3.66 -7.53
CA SER A 110 1.02 4.82 -7.64
C SER A 110 0.26 6.10 -7.98
N GLN A 111 -0.69 6.05 -8.93
CA GLN A 111 -1.56 7.18 -9.25
C GLN A 111 -2.40 7.60 -8.04
N LEU A 112 -2.97 6.63 -7.30
CA LEU A 112 -3.70 6.90 -6.06
C LEU A 112 -2.81 7.51 -4.98
N HIS A 113 -1.56 7.07 -4.88
CA HIS A 113 -0.57 7.61 -3.93
C HIS A 113 -0.16 9.05 -4.27
N GLN A 114 -0.01 9.35 -5.56
CA GLN A 114 0.29 10.70 -6.04
C GLN A 114 -0.80 11.72 -5.66
N GLN A 115 -2.02 11.25 -5.38
CA GLN A 115 -3.09 12.10 -4.89
C GLN A 115 -3.22 11.99 -3.36
N PRO A 116 -2.56 12.89 -2.59
CA PRO A 116 -2.61 12.85 -1.14
C PRO A 116 -4.06 12.99 -0.66
N GLY A 117 -4.49 12.05 0.19
CA GLY A 117 -5.85 12.01 0.73
C GLY A 117 -6.81 11.11 -0.04
N LEU A 118 -6.60 10.83 -1.34
CA LEU A 118 -7.50 9.98 -2.11
C LEU A 118 -7.37 8.50 -1.75
N LEU A 119 -6.13 8.01 -1.60
CA LEU A 119 -5.88 6.65 -1.12
C LEU A 119 -6.45 6.48 0.29
N ARG A 120 -6.23 7.47 1.19
CA ARG A 120 -6.81 7.49 2.55
C ARG A 120 -8.34 7.49 2.52
N ASP A 121 -8.96 8.23 1.62
CA ASP A 121 -10.42 8.32 1.52
C ASP A 121 -11.04 7.04 0.95
N LEU A 122 -10.37 6.40 -0.02
CA LEU A 122 -10.80 5.14 -0.66
C LEU A 122 -10.61 3.92 0.25
N LEU A 123 -9.54 3.95 1.03
CA LEU A 123 -9.16 2.90 1.94
C LEU A 123 -9.87 3.07 3.30
N GLY A 124 -9.95 4.30 3.79
CA GLY A 124 -10.50 4.67 5.09
C GLY A 124 -11.63 5.67 4.98
N GLY A 125 -12.66 5.39 4.18
CA GLY A 125 -13.93 6.14 4.06
C GLY A 125 -14.74 6.23 5.36
N LEU A 126 -14.08 6.69 6.43
CA LEU A 126 -14.50 6.89 7.81
C LEU A 126 -14.17 8.32 8.29
N ALA A 127 -13.61 9.18 7.44
CA ALA A 127 -13.29 10.57 7.80
C ALA A 127 -14.43 11.57 7.52
N GLY A 128 -15.68 11.09 7.41
CA GLY A 128 -16.82 11.92 7.02
C GLY A 128 -18.12 11.73 7.80
N ASN A 129 -18.24 10.79 8.75
CA ASN A 129 -19.42 10.78 9.60
C ASN A 129 -19.17 10.26 11.02
N ARG A 130 -19.53 11.11 11.97
CA ARG A 130 -19.52 10.90 13.41
C ARG A 130 -20.56 9.80 13.74
N GLY A 131 -20.08 8.62 14.13
CA GLY A 131 -20.88 7.58 14.78
C GLY A 131 -21.48 6.53 13.84
N THR A 132 -20.85 5.35 13.79
CA THR A 132 -21.49 4.04 13.85
C THR A 132 -20.45 2.96 13.58
N SER A 133 -20.49 1.91 14.39
CA SER A 133 -19.86 0.62 14.14
C SER A 133 -20.25 0.10 12.74
N SER A 134 -19.31 -0.61 12.09
CA SER A 134 -19.50 -1.49 10.92
C SER A 134 -19.82 -0.80 9.58
N SER A 135 -18.84 -0.70 8.65
CA SER A 135 -19.13 -0.56 7.19
C SER A 135 -17.88 -0.54 6.27
N GLY A 136 -17.52 -1.72 5.74
CA GLY A 136 -17.12 -1.96 4.34
C GLY A 136 -16.27 -0.94 3.56
N GLY A 137 -15.04 -0.67 3.99
CA GLY A 137 -13.99 -0.11 3.13
C GLY A 137 -13.03 -1.19 2.62
N ILE A 138 -12.32 -0.94 1.51
CA ILE A 138 -11.28 -1.86 0.98
C ILE A 138 -10.29 -2.30 2.08
N PHE A 139 -10.04 -1.45 3.08
CA PHE A 139 -9.12 -1.73 4.20
C PHE A 139 -9.62 -2.74 5.23
N SER A 140 -10.91 -3.07 5.22
CA SER A 140 -11.45 -4.18 6.01
C SER A 140 -11.01 -5.53 5.44
N SER A 141 -10.52 -5.56 4.19
CA SER A 141 -10.02 -6.78 3.57
C SER A 141 -8.59 -7.06 4.03
N PRO A 142 -8.31 -8.26 4.58
CA PRO A 142 -6.95 -8.70 4.90
C PRO A 142 -6.00 -8.53 3.71
N LEU A 143 -6.51 -8.67 2.50
CA LEU A 143 -5.76 -8.54 1.26
C LEU A 143 -5.28 -7.11 0.98
N ALA A 144 -6.12 -6.09 1.24
CA ALA A 144 -5.72 -4.70 1.07
C ALA A 144 -4.65 -4.29 2.09
N LYS A 145 -4.77 -4.84 3.31
CA LYS A 145 -3.77 -4.71 4.35
C LYS A 145 -2.46 -5.38 3.96
N ALA A 146 -2.52 -6.62 3.47
CA ALA A 146 -1.36 -7.36 2.98
C ALA A 146 -0.64 -6.61 1.84
N ALA A 147 -1.41 -6.08 0.88
CA ALA A 147 -0.88 -5.28 -0.21
C ALA A 147 -0.12 -4.08 0.34
N LEU A 148 -0.76 -3.22 1.15
CA LEU A 148 -0.14 -2.01 1.69
C LEU A 148 1.02 -2.29 2.65
N ALA A 149 0.91 -3.31 3.49
CA ALA A 149 2.00 -3.75 4.34
C ALA A 149 3.18 -4.22 3.49
N GLY A 150 2.91 -4.89 2.37
CA GLY A 150 3.94 -5.26 1.40
C GLY A 150 4.60 -4.06 0.76
N ILE A 151 3.84 -3.06 0.29
CA ILE A 151 4.41 -1.83 -0.28
C ILE A 151 5.28 -1.15 0.76
N ALA A 152 4.78 -0.98 1.99
CA ALA A 152 5.54 -0.37 3.08
C ALA A 152 6.82 -1.16 3.38
N ALA A 153 6.75 -2.49 3.48
CA ALA A 153 7.91 -3.35 3.73
C ALA A 153 8.95 -3.22 2.61
N MET A 154 8.54 -3.22 1.34
CA MET A 154 9.45 -3.06 0.20
C MET A 154 10.09 -1.68 0.15
N LEU A 155 9.33 -0.62 0.46
CA LEU A 155 9.86 0.74 0.56
C LEU A 155 10.90 0.85 1.68
N VAL A 156 10.56 0.35 2.85
CA VAL A 156 11.44 0.28 4.02
C VAL A 156 12.70 -0.52 3.68
N LYS A 157 12.55 -1.65 2.99
CA LYS A 157 13.67 -2.52 2.57
C LYS A 157 14.59 -1.79 1.60
N LYS A 158 14.04 -1.01 0.68
CA LYS A 158 14.83 -0.20 -0.26
C LYS A 158 15.62 0.90 0.46
N VAL A 159 15.03 1.48 1.50
CA VAL A 159 15.65 2.55 2.30
C VAL A 159 16.71 2.00 3.27
N LEU A 160 16.46 0.84 3.88
CA LEU A 160 17.35 0.19 4.84
C LEU A 160 18.47 -0.61 4.15
N GLY A 161 18.13 -1.33 3.09
CA GLY A 161 18.98 -2.25 2.33
C GLY A 161 19.66 -1.62 1.12
N GLY A 162 19.51 -0.30 0.91
CA GLY A 162 20.31 0.46 -0.04
C GLY A 162 21.76 0.61 0.44
N ARG A 163 22.52 -0.47 0.34
CA ARG A 163 23.99 -0.51 0.47
C ARG A 163 24.57 -1.41 -0.61
#